data_AF-J5K9E3-F1
#
_entry.id   AF-J5K9E3-F1
#
_cell.length_a   1.000
_cell.length_b   1.000
_cell.length_c   1.000
_cell.angle_alpha   90.00
_cell.angle_beta   90.00
_cell.angle_gamma   90.00
#
_symmetry.space_group_name_H-M   'P 1'
#
loop_
_entity.id
_entity.type
_entity.pdbx_description
1 polymer ?
#
loop_
_entity_poly.entity_id
_entity_poly.type
_entity_poly.pdbx_seq_one_letter_code
_entity_poly.pdbx_strand_id
1 'polypeptide(L)'
;MKPHHILLFAAPLSRLAAAADDGNAQVRVYTDDTRTYTYYGCYNETTLTPGSAGTRALADGTSLVQANAMTVPACLKFCHDGDTKYRYAGVEWSRECWCAQNIAGIAQKLDDGECNFPCAGNKTQACGGQLKLNVYRISAAASRNWAGQGVGAALAALTSMYMVVLF
;
A
#
# COMPACT_ATOMS: atom_id res chain seq x y z
N MET A 1 39.28 -2.17 66.68
CA MET A 1 38.39 -1.03 66.37
C MET A 1 38.12 -1.07 64.88
N LYS A 2 36.87 -1.29 64.48
CA LYS A 2 36.45 -1.55 63.09
C LYS A 2 35.74 -0.29 62.57
N PRO A 3 36.08 0.22 61.38
CA PRO A 3 35.16 1.06 60.65
C PRO A 3 34.55 0.30 59.47
N HIS A 4 33.24 0.42 59.39
CA HIS A 4 32.37 -0.06 58.33
C HIS A 4 32.44 0.87 57.13
N HIS A 5 32.68 0.36 55.92
CA HIS A 5 32.37 1.08 54.69
C HIS A 5 31.78 0.15 53.62
N ILE A 6 30.45 0.13 53.61
CA ILE A 6 29.53 0.29 52.46
C ILE A 6 29.98 -0.38 51.16
N LEU A 7 29.35 -1.52 50.86
CA LEU A 7 29.35 -2.16 49.55
C LEU A 7 28.46 -1.34 48.59
N LEU A 8 29.07 -0.55 47.71
CA LEU A 8 28.39 0.05 46.56
C LEU A 8 28.32 -0.99 45.43
N PHE A 9 27.14 -1.57 45.22
CA PHE A 9 26.84 -2.36 44.03
C PHE A 9 26.80 -1.42 42.81
N ALA A 10 27.87 -1.41 42.02
CA ALA A 10 27.85 -0.81 40.69
C ALA A 10 27.10 -1.73 39.73
N ALA A 11 25.80 -1.51 39.56
CA ALA A 11 25.05 -2.11 38.46
C ALA A 11 25.48 -1.43 37.14
N PRO A 12 25.67 -2.19 36.05
CA PRO A 12 26.18 -1.66 34.80
C PRO A 12 25.14 -0.71 34.18
N LEU A 13 25.60 0.47 33.77
CA LEU A 13 24.89 1.37 32.88
C LEU A 13 24.71 0.69 31.52
N SER A 14 23.71 -0.17 31.41
CA SER A 14 23.18 -0.62 30.12
C SER A 14 22.59 0.59 29.43
N ARG A 15 23.44 1.30 28.68
CA ARG A 15 23.02 2.34 27.76
C ARG A 15 22.06 1.66 26.77
N LEU A 16 20.77 1.99 26.85
CA LEU A 16 19.91 1.88 25.67
C LEU A 16 20.57 2.77 24.62
N ALA A 17 21.24 2.16 23.65
CA ALA A 17 21.53 2.85 22.41
C ALA A 17 20.19 3.08 21.72
N ALA A 18 19.61 4.26 21.95
CA ALA A 18 18.72 4.85 20.97
C ALA A 18 19.56 4.96 19.69
N ALA A 19 19.22 4.20 18.66
CA ALA A 19 19.79 4.40 17.34
C ALA A 19 19.46 5.85 16.95
N ALA A 20 20.49 6.69 16.89
CA ALA A 20 20.40 8.01 16.32
C ALA A 20 20.02 7.83 14.84
N ASP A 21 18.83 8.28 14.47
CA ASP A 21 18.39 8.45 13.10
C ASP A 21 19.29 9.51 12.46
N ASP A 22 20.22 9.07 11.60
CA ASP A 22 21.04 9.95 10.78
C ASP A 22 20.09 10.79 9.91
N GLY A 23 20.25 12.11 9.90
CA GLY A 23 19.34 13.11 9.32
C GLY A 23 19.18 13.05 7.79
N ASN A 24 19.42 11.90 7.17
CA ASN A 24 19.06 11.55 5.82
C ASN A 24 17.73 10.79 5.84
N ALA A 25 16.62 11.50 5.59
CA ALA A 25 15.28 10.92 5.56
C ALA A 25 15.21 9.76 4.54
N GLN A 26 15.40 8.53 5.02
CA GLN A 26 15.43 7.33 4.18
C GLN A 26 14.05 7.10 3.55
N VAL A 27 14.05 6.83 2.24
CA VAL A 27 12.86 6.37 1.52
C VAL A 27 12.47 5.00 2.07
N ARG A 28 11.21 4.84 2.48
CA ARG A 28 10.72 3.59 3.07
C ARG A 28 9.43 3.12 2.43
N VAL A 29 9.22 1.80 2.44
CA VAL A 29 7.94 1.19 2.09
C VAL A 29 6.85 1.75 3.01
N TYR A 30 5.74 2.19 2.43
CA TYR A 30 4.62 2.74 3.19
C TYR A 30 3.83 1.61 3.85
N THR A 31 3.41 1.80 5.10
CA THR A 31 2.49 0.89 5.79
C THR A 31 1.13 1.57 5.90
N ASP A 32 0.08 0.92 5.42
CA ASP A 32 -1.28 1.44 5.54
C ASP A 32 -1.88 1.05 6.90
N ASP A 33 -1.97 2.03 7.79
CA ASP A 33 -2.50 1.85 9.15
C ASP A 33 -3.99 1.49 9.16
N THR A 34 -4.74 1.85 8.10
CA THR A 34 -6.14 1.44 7.96
C THR A 34 -6.27 -0.05 7.65
N ARG A 35 -5.15 -0.69 7.25
CA ARG A 35 -5.08 -2.07 6.77
C ARG A 35 -6.05 -2.33 5.62
N THR A 36 -6.38 -1.31 4.83
CA THR A 36 -7.21 -1.46 3.64
C THR A 36 -6.41 -2.15 2.56
N TYR A 37 -5.15 -1.74 2.40
CA TYR A 37 -4.15 -2.43 1.61
C TYR A 37 -3.00 -2.89 2.51
N THR A 38 -2.23 -3.86 2.01
CA THR A 38 -1.00 -4.33 2.63
C THR A 38 0.07 -4.39 1.55
N TYR A 39 1.30 -3.98 1.89
CA TYR A 39 2.41 -4.07 0.95
C TYR A 39 2.60 -5.52 0.48
N TYR A 40 2.67 -5.71 -0.83
CA TYR A 40 2.75 -7.02 -1.46
C TYR A 40 4.16 -7.31 -2.01
N GLY A 41 4.84 -6.28 -2.52
CA GLY A 41 6.24 -6.37 -2.91
C GLY A 41 6.65 -5.34 -3.96
N CYS A 42 7.94 -5.31 -4.28
CA CYS A 42 8.46 -4.66 -5.48
C CYS A 42 8.30 -5.59 -6.69
N TYR A 43 7.81 -5.06 -7.82
CA TYR A 43 7.62 -5.82 -9.07
C TYR A 43 8.19 -5.03 -10.25
N ASN A 44 8.70 -5.71 -11.29
CA ASN A 44 9.03 -5.04 -12.53
C ASN A 44 7.77 -4.65 -13.31
N GLU A 45 7.88 -3.55 -14.05
CA GLU A 45 6.97 -3.22 -15.14
C GLU A 45 7.27 -4.13 -16.34
N THR A 46 6.23 -4.58 -17.04
CA THR A 46 6.31 -5.58 -18.10
C THR A 46 6.18 -4.99 -19.50
N THR A 47 5.92 -3.67 -19.63
CA THR A 47 5.78 -3.01 -20.94
C THR A 47 6.93 -3.28 -21.90
N LEU A 48 8.17 -3.42 -21.40
CA LEU A 48 9.36 -3.69 -22.20
C LEU A 48 9.84 -5.15 -22.13
N THR A 49 9.09 -6.04 -21.47
CA THR A 49 9.43 -7.46 -21.39
C THR A 49 9.16 -8.15 -22.73
N PRO A 50 10.10 -8.93 -23.30
CA PRO A 50 9.86 -9.69 -24.52
C PRO A 50 8.60 -10.57 -24.41
N GLY A 51 7.72 -10.49 -25.40
CA GLY A 51 6.46 -11.24 -25.41
C GLY A 51 5.33 -10.63 -24.58
N SER A 52 5.52 -9.46 -23.95
CA SER A 52 4.43 -8.78 -23.22
C SER A 52 3.42 -8.07 -24.13
N ALA A 53 3.80 -7.81 -25.40
CA ALA A 53 3.05 -6.96 -26.32
C ALA A 53 2.76 -5.55 -25.76
N GLY A 54 3.63 -5.04 -24.89
CA GLY A 54 3.43 -3.74 -24.24
C GLY A 54 2.46 -3.78 -23.05
N THR A 55 1.99 -4.97 -22.66
CA THR A 55 1.09 -5.13 -21.50
C THR A 55 1.81 -4.71 -20.23
N ARG A 56 1.11 -3.96 -19.38
CA ARG A 56 1.64 -3.49 -18.09
C ARG A 56 1.58 -4.57 -17.02
N ALA A 57 2.40 -4.43 -15.98
CA ALA A 57 2.36 -5.32 -14.82
C ALA A 57 1.00 -5.25 -14.11
N LEU A 58 0.41 -4.06 -14.05
CA LEU A 58 -0.95 -3.77 -13.61
C LEU A 58 -1.73 -3.17 -14.80
N ALA A 59 -2.43 -4.00 -15.57
CA ALA A 59 -3.02 -3.60 -16.86
C ALA A 59 -4.57 -3.61 -16.90
N ASP A 60 -5.24 -4.33 -16.01
CA ASP A 60 -6.69 -4.59 -16.08
C ASP A 60 -7.52 -3.67 -15.16
N GLY A 61 -7.13 -2.39 -15.08
CA GLY A 61 -7.86 -1.40 -14.30
C GLY A 61 -7.64 0.04 -14.77
N THR A 62 -7.56 0.95 -13.81
CA THR A 62 -7.45 2.40 -14.06
C THR A 62 -6.12 2.95 -13.57
N SER A 63 -5.78 4.17 -13.97
CA SER A 63 -4.54 4.84 -13.57
C SER A 63 -4.75 6.32 -13.37
N LEU A 64 -3.83 6.94 -12.62
CA LEU A 64 -3.71 8.38 -12.55
C LEU A 64 -2.25 8.79 -12.40
N VAL A 65 -1.94 10.03 -12.78
CA VAL A 65 -0.61 10.63 -12.63
C VAL A 65 -0.73 11.92 -11.85
N GLN A 66 0.12 12.08 -10.83
CA GLN A 66 0.24 13.33 -10.06
C GLN A 66 1.70 13.77 -10.02
N ALA A 67 2.08 14.65 -10.96
CA ALA A 67 3.46 15.07 -11.18
C ALA A 67 4.21 15.50 -9.91
N ASN A 68 3.55 16.24 -9.01
CA ASN A 68 4.16 16.83 -7.82
C ASN A 68 3.50 16.42 -6.50
N ALA A 69 2.43 15.63 -6.55
CA ALA A 69 1.56 15.38 -5.38
C ALA A 69 1.36 13.90 -5.06
N MET A 70 1.90 13.00 -5.89
CA MET A 70 1.72 11.56 -5.66
C MET A 70 2.27 11.14 -4.30
N THR A 71 1.47 10.39 -3.56
CA THR A 71 1.86 9.69 -2.33
C THR A 71 1.29 8.28 -2.39
N VAL A 72 1.86 7.34 -1.65
CA VAL A 72 1.28 5.98 -1.57
C VAL A 72 -0.17 6.04 -1.08
N PRO A 73 -0.53 6.71 0.05
CA PRO A 73 -1.91 6.80 0.49
C PRO A 73 -2.87 7.35 -0.57
N ALA A 74 -2.46 8.35 -1.37
CA ALA A 74 -3.29 8.88 -2.45
C ALA A 74 -3.58 7.82 -3.52
N CYS A 75 -2.57 7.02 -3.89
CA CYS A 75 -2.76 5.93 -4.84
C CYS A 75 -3.66 4.81 -4.27
N LEU A 76 -3.43 4.40 -3.02
CA LEU A 76 -4.26 3.38 -2.36
C LEU A 76 -5.72 3.82 -2.28
N LYS A 77 -5.95 5.08 -1.88
CA LYS A 77 -7.29 5.68 -1.84
C LYS A 77 -7.93 5.68 -3.23
N PHE A 78 -7.21 6.07 -4.26
CA PHE A 78 -7.73 6.07 -5.63
C PHE A 78 -8.12 4.66 -6.12
N CYS A 79 -7.31 3.64 -5.82
CA CYS A 79 -7.64 2.26 -6.22
C CYS A 79 -8.72 1.61 -5.35
N HIS A 80 -8.93 2.11 -4.14
CA HIS A 80 -9.98 1.67 -3.24
C HIS A 80 -11.33 2.34 -3.54
N ASP A 81 -11.30 3.63 -3.84
CA ASP A 81 -12.48 4.48 -3.91
C ASP A 81 -13.00 4.55 -5.34
N GLY A 82 -14.31 4.39 -5.49
CA GLY A 82 -15.00 4.36 -6.78
C GLY A 82 -15.94 3.15 -6.87
N ASP A 83 -16.55 2.98 -8.05
CA ASP A 83 -17.49 1.88 -8.31
C ASP A 83 -16.78 0.53 -8.30
N THR A 84 -15.50 0.51 -8.70
CA THR A 84 -14.65 -0.67 -8.71
C THR A 84 -13.56 -0.55 -7.67
N LYS A 85 -13.54 -1.47 -6.71
CA LYS A 85 -12.45 -1.66 -5.76
C LYS A 85 -11.41 -2.59 -6.39
N TYR A 86 -10.18 -2.11 -6.58
CA TYR A 86 -9.14 -2.89 -7.24
C TYR A 86 -8.35 -3.75 -6.24
N ARG A 87 -8.08 -5.01 -6.58
CA ARG A 87 -7.30 -5.90 -5.72
C ARG A 87 -5.87 -5.43 -5.51
N TYR A 88 -5.29 -4.75 -6.50
CA TYR A 88 -3.93 -4.26 -6.48
C TYR A 88 -3.88 -2.77 -6.79
N ALA A 89 -2.98 -2.09 -6.09
CA ALA A 89 -2.58 -0.72 -6.31
C ALA A 89 -1.04 -0.69 -6.43
N GLY A 90 -0.50 0.00 -7.41
CA GLY A 90 0.93 0.10 -7.64
C GLY A 90 1.33 1.56 -7.90
N VAL A 91 2.44 1.97 -7.30
CA VAL A 91 3.05 3.27 -7.56
C VAL A 91 4.32 3.10 -8.38
N GLU A 92 4.49 3.92 -9.41
CA GLU A 92 5.64 3.88 -10.32
C GLU A 92 6.22 5.29 -10.54
N TRP A 93 7.53 5.35 -10.78
CA TRP A 93 8.22 6.52 -11.31
C TRP A 93 7.95 7.81 -10.52
N SER A 94 7.85 7.67 -9.19
CA SER A 94 7.55 8.72 -8.21
C SER A 94 6.16 9.36 -8.31
N ARG A 95 5.44 9.23 -9.41
CA ARG A 95 4.26 10.07 -9.72
C ARG A 95 3.05 9.34 -10.28
N GLU A 96 3.21 8.08 -10.65
CA GLU A 96 2.19 7.30 -11.35
C GLU A 96 1.54 6.33 -10.38
N CYS A 97 0.24 6.13 -10.55
CA CYS A 97 -0.55 5.17 -9.80
C CYS A 97 -1.35 4.30 -10.76
N TRP A 98 -1.32 3.00 -10.50
CA TRP A 98 -1.90 1.96 -11.33
C TRP A 98 -2.77 1.05 -10.47
N CYS A 99 -4.01 0.83 -10.87
CA CYS A 99 -4.95 -0.05 -10.22
C CYS A 99 -5.25 -1.24 -11.13
N ALA A 100 -5.38 -2.42 -10.55
CA ALA A 100 -5.61 -3.65 -11.31
C ALA A 100 -6.30 -4.71 -10.45
N GLN A 101 -7.00 -5.63 -11.10
CA GLN A 101 -7.54 -6.82 -10.44
C GLN A 101 -6.49 -7.93 -10.37
N ASN A 102 -5.54 -7.94 -11.31
CA ASN A 102 -4.49 -8.95 -11.41
C ASN A 102 -3.12 -8.32 -11.66
N ILE A 103 -2.09 -9.00 -11.19
CA ILE A 103 -0.71 -8.75 -11.62
C ILE A 103 -0.46 -9.65 -12.82
N ALA A 104 0.10 -9.10 -13.91
CA ALA A 104 0.46 -9.88 -15.08
C ALA A 104 1.36 -11.07 -14.69
N GLY A 105 1.06 -12.28 -15.18
CA GLY A 105 1.79 -13.49 -14.79
C GLY A 105 3.27 -13.50 -15.17
N ILE A 106 3.67 -12.60 -16.08
CA ILE A 106 5.07 -12.39 -16.49
C ILE A 106 5.80 -11.36 -15.62
N ALA A 107 5.10 -10.65 -14.73
CA ALA A 107 5.73 -9.75 -13.77
C ALA A 107 6.45 -10.56 -12.69
N GLN A 108 7.68 -10.17 -12.42
CA GLN A 108 8.58 -10.78 -11.46
C GLN A 108 8.67 -9.91 -10.22
N LYS A 109 8.64 -10.56 -9.06
CA LYS A 109 8.94 -9.90 -7.80
C LYS A 109 10.44 -9.61 -7.73
N LEU A 110 10.80 -8.40 -7.33
CA LEU A 110 12.17 -7.92 -7.19
C LEU A 110 12.53 -7.72 -5.71
N ASP A 111 13.78 -7.35 -5.45
CA ASP A 111 14.18 -6.84 -4.14
C ASP A 111 13.52 -5.48 -3.86
N ASP A 112 13.10 -5.25 -2.62
CA ASP A 112 12.39 -4.01 -2.25
C ASP A 112 13.28 -2.77 -2.43
N GLY A 113 14.60 -2.91 -2.33
CA GLY A 113 15.58 -1.85 -2.59
C GLY A 113 15.61 -1.38 -4.05
N GLU A 114 15.05 -2.15 -4.98
CA GLU A 114 14.91 -1.73 -6.38
C GLU A 114 13.75 -0.76 -6.61
N CYS A 115 12.79 -0.72 -5.69
CA CYS A 115 11.63 0.18 -5.71
C CYS A 115 11.80 1.29 -4.65
N ASN A 116 12.85 2.11 -4.81
CA ASN A 116 13.28 3.10 -3.81
C ASN A 116 13.14 4.56 -4.28
N PHE A 117 12.44 4.83 -5.39
CA PHE A 117 12.24 6.20 -5.83
C PHE A 117 11.33 6.94 -4.85
N PRO A 118 11.71 8.14 -4.36
CA PRO A 118 10.85 8.90 -3.46
C PRO A 118 9.59 9.36 -4.18
N CYS A 119 8.43 9.30 -3.52
CA CYS A 119 7.19 9.83 -4.08
C CYS A 119 7.30 11.34 -4.37
N ALA A 120 6.55 11.81 -5.37
CA ALA A 120 6.54 13.22 -5.76
C ALA A 120 6.08 14.13 -4.61
N GLY A 121 4.98 13.75 -3.93
CA GLY A 121 4.36 14.49 -2.83
C GLY A 121 4.84 14.10 -1.43
N ASN A 122 5.60 13.02 -1.27
CA ASN A 122 6.22 12.67 0.01
C ASN A 122 7.54 11.93 -0.18
N LYS A 123 8.66 12.61 0.10
CA LYS A 123 10.01 12.06 -0.14
C LYS A 123 10.43 10.94 0.80
N THR A 124 9.68 10.69 1.88
CA THR A 124 9.98 9.57 2.78
C THR A 124 9.34 8.25 2.33
N GLN A 125 8.48 8.27 1.31
CA GLN A 125 7.74 7.11 0.85
C GLN A 125 8.32 6.57 -0.46
N ALA A 126 8.43 5.24 -0.57
CA ALA A 126 8.81 4.54 -1.79
C ALA A 126 7.66 4.54 -2.81
N CYS A 127 7.93 5.04 -4.02
CA CYS A 127 7.01 5.14 -5.16
C CYS A 127 7.63 4.56 -6.44
N GLY A 128 8.07 3.31 -6.35
CA GLY A 128 8.53 2.48 -7.45
C GLY A 128 9.95 2.81 -7.89
N GLY A 129 10.16 2.78 -9.19
CA GLY A 129 11.41 3.10 -9.87
C GLY A 129 11.19 3.19 -11.37
N GLN A 130 12.28 3.22 -12.15
CA GLN A 130 12.17 3.08 -13.61
C GLN A 130 11.71 1.66 -13.94
N LEU A 131 10.51 1.50 -14.52
CA LEU A 131 9.96 0.20 -14.87
C LEU A 131 9.82 -0.74 -13.66
N LYS A 132 9.45 -0.18 -12.51
CA LYS A 132 9.37 -0.89 -11.22
C LYS A 132 8.29 -0.30 -10.34
N LEU A 133 7.49 -1.13 -9.71
CA LEU A 133 6.34 -0.73 -8.91
C LEU A 133 6.43 -1.27 -7.49
N ASN A 134 6.21 -0.41 -6.49
CA ASN A 134 5.78 -0.91 -5.18
C ASN A 134 4.30 -1.27 -5.31
N VAL A 135 3.98 -2.55 -5.16
CA VAL A 135 2.61 -3.09 -5.27
C VAL A 135 2.04 -3.35 -3.88
N TYR A 136 0.78 -2.98 -3.72
CA TYR A 136 -0.03 -3.17 -2.53
C TYR A 136 -1.27 -3.97 -2.91
N ARG A 137 -1.71 -4.85 -2.00
CA ARG A 137 -2.87 -5.71 -2.20
C ARG A 137 -3.95 -5.40 -1.17
N ILE A 138 -5.20 -5.34 -1.60
CA ILE A 138 -6.34 -5.15 -0.70
C ILE A 138 -6.34 -6.25 0.38
N SER A 139 -6.58 -5.88 1.64
CA SER A 139 -6.58 -6.82 2.74
C SER A 139 -7.85 -7.67 2.74
N ALA A 140 -7.77 -8.87 3.34
CA ALA A 140 -8.94 -9.72 3.54
C ALA A 140 -9.98 -9.08 4.48
N ALA A 141 -9.58 -8.15 5.35
CA ALA A 141 -10.50 -7.41 6.22
C ALA A 141 -11.33 -6.41 5.40
N ALA A 142 -10.67 -5.62 4.55
CA ALA A 142 -11.35 -4.70 3.64
C ALA A 142 -12.22 -5.45 2.61
N SER A 143 -11.76 -6.61 2.14
CA SER A 143 -12.52 -7.47 1.22
C SER A 143 -13.79 -8.05 1.86
N ARG A 144 -13.76 -8.35 3.17
CA ARG A 144 -14.92 -8.89 3.92
C ARG A 144 -15.95 -7.82 4.28
N ASN A 145 -15.50 -6.61 4.60
CA ASN A 145 -16.37 -5.46 4.83
C ASN A 145 -17.21 -5.10 3.59
N TRP A 146 -16.74 -5.49 2.40
CA TRP A 146 -17.45 -5.34 1.14
C TRP A 146 -18.47 -6.47 0.88
N ALA A 147 -18.10 -7.74 1.11
CA ALA A 147 -19.02 -8.86 0.92
C ALA A 147 -20.31 -8.73 1.76
N GLY A 148 -20.25 -8.00 2.88
CA GLY A 148 -21.41 -7.71 3.74
C GLY A 148 -22.32 -6.56 3.26
N GLN A 149 -21.90 -5.71 2.32
CA GLN A 149 -22.68 -4.56 1.87
C GLN A 149 -23.51 -4.82 0.59
N GLY A 150 -23.26 -5.93 -0.13
CA GLY A 150 -23.92 -6.23 -1.40
C GLY A 150 -25.18 -7.08 -1.35
N VAL A 151 -25.49 -7.74 -0.22
CA VAL A 151 -26.63 -8.70 -0.14
C VAL A 151 -27.77 -8.26 0.78
N GLY A 152 -27.62 -7.17 1.54
CA GLY A 152 -28.63 -6.71 2.51
C GLY A 152 -29.57 -5.60 2.03
N ALA A 153 -29.21 -4.84 1.00
CA ALA A 153 -29.96 -3.64 0.60
C ALA A 153 -30.98 -3.86 -0.52
N ALA A 154 -30.95 -4.98 -1.23
CA ALA A 154 -31.83 -5.22 -2.38
C ALA A 154 -33.23 -5.76 -2.01
N LEU A 155 -33.42 -6.32 -0.81
CA LEU A 155 -34.71 -6.90 -0.40
C LEU A 155 -35.67 -5.91 0.26
N ALA A 156 -35.20 -4.73 0.70
CA ALA A 156 -36.04 -3.74 1.36
C ALA A 156 -36.84 -2.84 0.38
N ALA A 157 -36.45 -2.79 -0.90
CA ALA A 157 -37.10 -1.92 -1.90
C ALA A 157 -38.33 -2.55 -2.57
N LEU A 158 -38.46 -3.89 -2.56
CA LEU A 158 -39.55 -4.58 -3.27
C LEU A 158 -40.82 -4.75 -2.42
N THR A 159 -40.73 -4.66 -1.09
CA THR A 159 -41.91 -4.73 -0.21
C THR A 159 -42.72 -3.41 -0.20
N SER A 160 -42.10 -2.27 -0.53
CA SER A 160 -42.80 -0.99 -0.57
C SER A 160 -43.63 -0.77 -1.83
N MET A 161 -43.34 -1.45 -2.95
CA MET A 161 -44.14 -1.33 -4.17
C MET A 161 -45.39 -2.21 -4.16
N TYR A 162 -45.41 -3.30 -3.39
CA TYR A 162 -46.60 -4.14 -3.27
C TYR A 162 -47.71 -3.54 -2.40
N MET A 163 -47.39 -2.58 -1.52
CA MET A 163 -48.40 -1.91 -0.68
C MET A 163 -49.11 -0.72 -1.36
N VAL A 164 -48.60 -0.24 -2.50
CA VAL A 164 -49.16 0.93 -3.21
C VAL A 164 -50.20 0.53 -4.27
N VAL A 165 -50.33 -0.76 -4.60
CA VAL A 165 -51.28 -1.25 -5.63
C VAL A 165 -52.59 -1.78 -5.02
N LEU A 166 -52.83 -1.56 -3.72
CA LEU A 166 -54.06 -1.99 -3.02
C LEU A 166 -54.84 -0.84 -2.36
N PHE A 167 -54.74 0.39 -2.89
CA PHE A 167 -55.69 1.47 -2.62
C PHE A 167 -56.11 2.16 -3.91
#